data_AF-J2T1H2-F1
#
_entry.id   AF-J2T1H2-F1
#
_cell.length_a   1.000
_cell.length_b   1.000
_cell.length_c   1.000
_cell.angle_alpha   90.00
_cell.angle_beta   90.00
_cell.angle_gamma   90.00
#
_symmetry.space_group_name_H-M   'P 1'
#
loop_
_entity.id
_entity.type
_entity.pdbx_description
1 polymer ?
#
loop_
_entity_poly.entity_id
_entity_poly.type
_entity_poly.pdbx_seq_one_letter_code
_entity_poly.pdbx_strand_id
1 'polypeptide(L)'
;MNVVGVVFYPWIDQPTKERGLSPFLRPFLRYGEPMSKLSLYSSMWALQTFVGRASCVALAVIIAALLTFDLWLDGLSVLRPDVIELSYSRQFIVERVPVNVLFAAEKMSYLRVTDQDHARDVYRSPLCPTRLLDMTVTETVERVVLPHVSFYIKGKYFVLNASCWEDSWLNDFISNTVHKIKVPVGERYK
;
A
#
# COMPACT_ATOMS: atom_id res chain seq x y z
N MET A 1 -23.51 -0.24 74.75
CA MET A 1 -23.32 0.55 75.99
C MET A 1 -21.85 0.94 76.08
N ASN A 2 -21.61 2.20 76.44
CA ASN A 2 -20.33 2.91 76.63
C ASN A 2 -19.32 2.12 77.52
N VAL A 3 -18.00 2.36 77.55
CA VAL A 3 -17.27 3.57 77.98
C VAL A 3 -15.77 3.38 77.61
N VAL A 4 -15.17 4.26 76.79
CA VAL A 4 -14.10 5.25 77.10
C VAL A 4 -12.96 4.82 78.04
N GLY A 5 -11.71 5.02 77.60
CA GLY A 5 -10.52 5.07 78.45
C GLY A 5 -9.34 5.73 77.73
N VAL A 6 -9.23 7.06 77.84
CA VAL A 6 -8.07 7.85 77.42
C VAL A 6 -7.12 7.94 78.62
N VAL A 7 -5.82 7.74 78.39
CA VAL A 7 -4.77 8.00 79.39
C VAL A 7 -3.74 8.96 78.80
N PHE A 8 -3.62 10.12 79.45
CA PHE A 8 -2.58 11.15 79.29
C PHE A 8 -1.77 11.17 80.59
N TYR A 9 -0.45 11.34 80.52
CA TYR A 9 0.39 11.85 81.61
C TYR A 9 1.77 12.31 81.08
N PRO A 10 2.54 13.16 81.80
CA PRO A 10 2.81 14.52 81.33
C PRO A 10 4.31 14.89 81.24
N TRP A 11 4.50 16.14 80.82
CA TRP A 11 5.68 16.98 80.65
C TRP A 11 6.53 17.21 81.93
N ILE A 12 7.86 17.20 81.80
CA ILE A 12 8.80 17.93 82.66
C ILE A 12 9.88 18.56 81.77
N ASP A 13 10.12 19.85 82.01
CA ASP A 13 11.02 20.76 81.32
C ASP A 13 12.31 21.02 82.15
N GLN A 14 13.31 21.64 81.50
CA GLN A 14 14.42 22.49 82.04
C GLN A 14 15.87 21.89 82.12
N PRO A 15 16.96 22.73 82.11
CA PRO A 15 17.64 23.12 80.86
C PRO A 15 19.21 23.18 80.91
N THR A 16 19.82 23.60 79.78
CA THR A 16 21.05 24.42 79.61
C THR A 16 22.49 23.85 79.78
N LYS A 17 23.22 23.92 78.65
CA LYS A 17 24.46 24.71 78.39
C LYS A 17 25.86 24.05 78.48
N GLU A 18 26.36 23.77 77.27
CA GLU A 18 27.71 23.97 76.71
C GLU A 18 28.99 23.67 77.53
N ARG A 19 29.84 22.79 76.97
CA ARG A 19 31.11 23.15 76.27
C ARG A 19 31.91 21.89 75.90
N GLY A 20 32.50 21.87 74.70
CA GLY A 20 33.60 20.96 74.36
C GLY A 20 33.62 20.47 72.90
N LEU A 21 34.56 20.97 72.10
CA LEU A 21 34.72 20.73 70.66
C LEU A 21 35.55 19.45 70.32
N SER A 22 35.01 18.67 69.36
CA SER A 22 35.71 17.90 68.28
C SER A 22 36.44 16.58 68.63
N PRO A 23 36.73 15.65 67.68
CA PRO A 23 36.43 15.58 66.23
C PRO A 23 36.06 14.15 65.74
N PHE A 24 34.78 13.75 65.62
CA PHE A 24 34.49 12.37 65.15
C PHE A 24 33.26 12.16 64.27
N LEU A 25 32.69 13.22 63.68
CA LEU A 25 31.55 13.08 62.77
C LEU A 25 31.70 13.96 61.53
N ARG A 26 32.33 13.42 60.48
CA ARG A 26 31.95 13.70 59.10
C ARG A 26 32.21 12.48 58.20
N PRO A 27 31.25 11.57 58.04
CA PRO A 27 31.12 10.83 56.80
C PRO A 27 29.96 11.46 56.04
N PHE A 28 30.22 12.25 54.98
CA PHE A 28 29.32 12.50 53.84
C PHE A 28 29.91 13.64 53.00
N LEU A 29 30.98 13.34 52.28
CA LEU A 29 31.31 14.04 51.04
C LEU A 29 31.20 13.00 49.92
N ARG A 30 29.98 12.83 49.41
CA ARG A 30 29.73 12.04 48.21
C ARG A 30 28.81 12.85 47.29
N TYR A 31 29.44 13.35 46.23
CA TYR A 31 28.87 13.77 44.95
C TYR A 31 27.75 14.83 44.96
N GLY A 32 28.15 16.09 44.83
CA GLY A 32 27.37 17.09 44.13
C GLY A 32 27.62 16.97 42.63
N GLU A 33 26.88 16.11 41.93
CA GLU A 33 26.69 16.25 40.49
C GLU A 33 25.44 17.10 40.24
N PRO A 34 25.47 18.08 39.32
CA PRO A 34 24.29 18.88 39.01
C PRO A 34 23.22 17.99 38.35
N MET A 35 22.10 17.77 39.04
CA MET A 35 20.94 16.98 38.59
C MET A 35 20.37 17.38 37.22
N SER A 36 20.78 18.52 36.63
CA SER A 36 20.32 18.98 35.33
C SER A 36 20.87 18.16 34.15
N LYS A 37 22.06 17.54 34.26
CA LYS A 37 22.66 16.81 33.13
C LYS A 37 22.11 15.40 32.91
N LEU A 38 21.68 14.73 33.99
CA LEU A 38 21.09 13.38 33.93
C LEU A 38 19.68 13.36 33.30
N SER A 39 18.90 14.41 33.53
CA SER A 39 17.56 14.61 32.93
C SER A 39 17.61 14.87 31.42
N LEU A 40 18.65 15.58 30.95
CA LEU A 40 18.89 15.82 29.53
C LEU A 40 19.37 14.56 28.80
N TYR A 41 20.21 13.74 29.44
CA TYR A 41 20.65 12.47 28.87
C TYR A 41 19.47 11.49 28.72
N SER A 42 18.62 11.30 29.74
CA SER A 42 17.48 10.37 29.64
C SER A 42 16.46 10.73 28.56
N SER A 43 16.24 12.04 28.34
CA SER A 43 15.32 12.53 27.32
C SER A 43 15.88 12.39 25.90
N MET A 44 17.19 12.59 25.72
CA MET A 44 17.86 12.32 24.43
C MET A 44 17.85 10.84 24.03
N TRP A 45 18.12 9.91 24.96
CA TRP A 45 18.03 8.47 24.68
C TRP A 45 16.59 8.02 24.37
N ALA A 46 15.59 8.59 25.06
CA ALA A 46 14.18 8.30 24.79
C ALA A 46 13.73 8.77 23.39
N LEU A 47 14.12 9.98 22.95
CA LEU A 47 13.85 10.49 21.61
C LEU A 47 14.49 9.64 20.51
N GLN A 48 15.72 9.16 20.71
CA GLN A 48 16.44 8.35 19.73
C GLN A 48 15.83 6.95 19.56
N THR A 49 15.33 6.33 20.64
CA THR A 49 14.58 5.07 20.55
C THR A 49 13.20 5.24 19.93
N PHE A 50 12.54 6.40 20.13
CA PHE A 50 11.22 6.68 19.54
C PHE A 50 11.31 6.90 18.02
N VAL A 51 12.30 7.68 17.56
CA VAL A 51 12.54 7.92 16.13
C VAL A 51 12.96 6.63 15.42
N GLY A 52 13.82 5.82 16.05
CA GLY A 52 14.22 4.51 15.52
C GLY A 52 13.04 3.54 15.39
N ARG A 53 12.19 3.45 16.41
CA ARG A 53 10.99 2.59 16.39
C ARG A 53 9.93 3.07 15.39
N ALA A 54 9.69 4.37 15.31
CA ALA A 54 8.78 4.94 14.32
C ALA A 54 9.26 4.71 12.88
N SER A 55 10.58 4.79 12.65
CA SER A 55 11.19 4.51 11.34
C SER A 55 11.05 3.04 10.95
N CYS A 56 11.27 2.10 11.87
CA CYS A 56 11.06 0.67 11.59
C CYS A 56 9.59 0.34 11.30
N VAL A 57 8.64 0.95 12.02
CA VAL A 57 7.20 0.75 11.77
C VAL A 57 6.81 1.31 10.41
N ALA A 58 7.25 2.53 10.07
CA ALA A 58 6.97 3.12 8.77
C ALA A 58 7.52 2.25 7.62
N LEU A 59 8.74 1.74 7.75
CA LEU A 59 9.36 0.88 6.75
C LEU A 59 8.63 -0.47 6.63
N ALA A 60 8.20 -1.06 7.74
CA ALA A 60 7.40 -2.29 7.73
C ALA A 60 6.03 -2.07 7.06
N VAL A 61 5.38 -0.92 7.29
CA VAL A 61 4.12 -0.57 6.61
C VAL A 61 4.33 -0.40 5.10
N ILE A 62 5.43 0.24 4.68
CA ILE A 62 5.75 0.37 3.25
C ILE A 62 6.00 -0.99 2.62
N ILE A 63 6.79 -1.86 3.26
CA ILE A 63 7.03 -3.22 2.75
C ILE A 63 5.72 -4.01 2.69
N ALA A 64 4.89 -3.96 3.73
CA ALA A 64 3.60 -4.62 3.72
C ALA A 64 2.71 -4.09 2.59
N ALA A 65 2.67 -2.78 2.37
CA ALA A 65 1.93 -2.17 1.27
C ALA A 65 2.44 -2.65 -0.09
N LEU A 66 3.76 -2.67 -0.31
CA LEU A 66 4.37 -3.18 -1.54
C LEU A 66 4.05 -4.67 -1.77
N LEU A 67 4.19 -5.51 -0.75
CA LEU A 67 3.84 -6.93 -0.84
C LEU A 67 2.36 -7.14 -1.11
N THR A 68 1.47 -6.39 -0.45
CA THR A 68 0.03 -6.46 -0.73
C THR A 68 -0.28 -6.00 -2.15
N PHE A 69 0.44 -5.01 -2.67
CA PHE A 69 0.30 -4.51 -4.03
C PHE A 69 0.74 -5.54 -5.06
N ASP A 70 1.88 -6.18 -4.87
CA ASP A 70 2.37 -7.26 -5.74
C ASP A 70 1.41 -8.45 -5.77
N LEU A 71 0.93 -8.88 -4.59
CA LEU A 71 -0.09 -9.93 -4.48
C LEU A 71 -1.40 -9.53 -5.17
N TRP A 72 -1.74 -8.25 -5.20
CA TRP A 72 -2.91 -7.75 -5.91
C TRP A 72 -2.72 -7.74 -7.43
N LEU A 73 -1.52 -7.38 -7.90
CA LEU A 73 -1.15 -7.45 -9.33
C LEU A 73 -1.19 -8.89 -9.84
N ASP A 74 -0.70 -9.85 -9.05
CA ASP A 74 -0.83 -11.28 -9.34
C ASP A 74 -2.30 -11.72 -9.33
N GLY A 75 -3.10 -11.18 -8.40
CA GLY A 75 -4.54 -11.41 -8.34
C GLY A 75 -5.27 -11.02 -9.63
N LEU A 76 -4.85 -9.95 -10.32
CA LEU A 76 -5.42 -9.58 -11.62
C LEU A 76 -5.16 -10.64 -12.69
N SER A 77 -4.01 -11.30 -12.66
CA SER A 77 -3.68 -12.41 -13.57
C SER A 77 -4.51 -13.66 -13.28
N VAL A 78 -5.00 -13.82 -12.04
CA VAL A 78 -5.85 -14.96 -11.63
C VAL A 78 -7.34 -14.70 -11.85
N LEU A 79 -7.74 -13.46 -12.19
CA LEU A 79 -9.14 -13.17 -12.52
C LEU A 79 -9.63 -14.13 -13.62
N ARG A 80 -10.77 -14.78 -13.33
CA ARG A 80 -11.36 -15.76 -14.25
C ARG A 80 -11.85 -15.03 -15.50
N PRO A 81 -11.43 -15.47 -16.69
CA PRO A 81 -12.02 -14.97 -17.92
C PRO A 81 -13.46 -15.46 -18.04
N ASP A 82 -14.31 -14.62 -18.61
CA ASP A 82 -15.70 -14.94 -18.93
C ASP A 82 -15.79 -15.68 -20.28
N VAL A 83 -14.97 -15.26 -21.24
CA VAL A 83 -14.88 -15.87 -22.57
C VAL A 83 -13.42 -16.03 -22.95
N ILE A 84 -13.10 -17.18 -23.55
CA ILE A 84 -11.77 -17.54 -24.03
C ILE A 84 -11.91 -17.90 -25.51
N GLU A 85 -11.17 -17.21 -26.36
CA GLU A 85 -11.10 -17.47 -27.79
C GLU A 85 -9.65 -17.71 -28.20
N LEU A 86 -9.46 -18.68 -29.09
CA LEU A 86 -8.15 -19.01 -29.64
C LEU A 86 -7.97 -18.28 -30.96
N SER A 87 -6.78 -17.74 -31.18
CA SER A 87 -6.41 -17.22 -32.49
C SER A 87 -6.39 -18.36 -33.53
N TYR A 88 -6.47 -18.02 -34.82
CA TYR A 88 -6.50 -19.01 -35.89
C TYR A 88 -5.23 -19.88 -35.92
N SER A 89 -4.07 -19.27 -35.67
CA SER A 89 -2.78 -19.95 -35.52
C SER A 89 -2.66 -20.76 -34.22
N ARG A 90 -3.59 -20.57 -33.27
CA ARG A 90 -3.57 -21.03 -31.88
C ARG A 90 -2.38 -20.53 -31.06
N GLN A 91 -1.56 -19.64 -31.61
CA GLN A 91 -0.43 -19.06 -30.89
C GLN A 91 -0.89 -18.10 -29.80
N PHE A 92 -2.03 -17.43 -29.97
CA PHE A 92 -2.54 -16.47 -29.01
C PHE A 92 -3.85 -16.93 -28.39
N ILE A 93 -3.92 -16.86 -27.07
CA ILE A 93 -5.16 -17.01 -26.31
C ILE A 93 -5.68 -15.61 -26.03
N VAL A 94 -6.88 -15.29 -26.50
CA VAL A 94 -7.55 -14.02 -26.26
C VAL A 94 -8.67 -14.25 -25.28
N GLU A 95 -8.61 -13.57 -24.15
CA GLU A 95 -9.55 -13.74 -23.05
C GLU A 95 -10.21 -12.41 -22.70
N ARG A 96 -11.52 -12.45 -22.44
CA ARG A 96 -12.23 -11.33 -21.84
C ARG A 96 -12.31 -11.53 -20.35
N VAL A 97 -11.76 -10.59 -19.60
CA VAL A 97 -11.77 -10.63 -18.14
C VAL A 97 -12.68 -9.51 -17.62
N PRO A 98 -13.84 -9.86 -17.02
CA PRO A 98 -14.73 -8.85 -16.45
C PRO A 98 -14.12 -8.25 -15.18
N VAL A 99 -14.28 -6.94 -15.02
CA VAL A 99 -13.83 -6.20 -13.84
C VAL A 99 -15.05 -5.57 -13.19
N ASN A 100 -15.34 -6.01 -11.96
CA ASN A 100 -16.38 -5.42 -11.16
C ASN A 100 -15.82 -4.17 -10.47
N VAL A 101 -16.00 -3.02 -11.12
CA VAL A 101 -15.71 -1.72 -10.52
C VAL A 101 -16.90 -1.32 -9.67
N LEU A 102 -16.72 -1.27 -8.35
CA LEU A 102 -17.70 -0.71 -7.42
C LEU A 102 -18.02 0.72 -7.90
N PHE A 103 -19.30 1.02 -8.10
CA PHE A 103 -19.84 2.30 -8.60
C PHE A 103 -19.73 2.61 -10.10
N ALA A 104 -19.23 1.69 -10.94
CA ALA A 104 -19.34 1.88 -12.39
C ALA A 104 -20.79 1.68 -12.85
N ALA A 105 -21.30 2.62 -13.66
CA ALA A 105 -22.64 2.53 -14.24
C ALA A 105 -22.77 1.37 -15.25
N GLU A 106 -21.65 0.98 -15.86
CA GLU A 106 -21.57 -0.10 -16.84
C GLU A 106 -20.56 -1.18 -16.41
N LYS A 107 -20.81 -2.43 -16.82
CA LYS A 107 -19.86 -3.53 -16.62
C LYS A 107 -18.65 -3.34 -17.51
N MET A 108 -17.48 -3.25 -16.90
CA MET A 108 -16.21 -3.08 -17.62
C MET A 108 -15.48 -4.41 -17.73
N SER A 109 -14.69 -4.55 -18.79
CA SER A 109 -13.84 -5.71 -19.01
C SER A 109 -12.57 -5.30 -19.72
N TYR A 110 -11.50 -6.06 -19.56
CA TYR A 110 -10.29 -5.89 -20.36
C TYR A 110 -10.01 -7.16 -21.16
N LEU A 111 -9.23 -7.01 -22.23
CA LEU A 111 -8.68 -8.13 -22.97
C LEU A 111 -7.35 -8.54 -22.37
N ARG A 112 -7.23 -9.84 -22.15
CA ARG A 112 -5.98 -10.49 -21.79
C ARG A 112 -5.54 -11.35 -22.98
N VAL A 113 -4.38 -11.04 -23.53
CA VAL A 113 -3.77 -11.80 -24.62
C VAL A 113 -2.56 -12.52 -24.06
N THR A 114 -2.56 -13.84 -24.15
CA THR A 114 -1.45 -14.68 -23.70
C THR A 114 -0.81 -15.33 -24.92
N ASP A 115 0.49 -15.19 -25.04
CA ASP A 115 1.30 -15.85 -26.08
C ASP A 115 1.58 -17.30 -25.63
N GLN A 116 1.14 -18.30 -26.39
CA GLN A 116 1.34 -19.71 -26.02
C GLN A 116 2.81 -20.14 -26.10
N ASP A 117 3.59 -19.56 -27.02
CA ASP A 117 5.01 -19.87 -27.13
C ASP A 117 5.79 -19.31 -25.93
N HIS A 118 5.29 -18.19 -25.40
CA HIS A 118 5.85 -17.52 -24.22
C HIS A 118 4.75 -17.31 -23.19
N ALA A 119 4.25 -18.39 -22.59
CA ALA A 119 3.10 -18.36 -21.66
C ALA A 119 3.27 -17.46 -20.41
N ARG A 120 4.49 -16.96 -20.16
CA ARG A 120 4.75 -15.96 -19.11
C ARG A 120 4.38 -14.53 -19.53
N ASP A 121 4.25 -14.28 -20.83
CA ASP A 121 3.98 -12.97 -21.40
C ASP A 121 2.47 -12.79 -21.57
N VAL A 122 1.89 -12.14 -20.57
CA VAL A 122 0.46 -11.81 -20.50
C VAL A 122 0.28 -10.32 -20.77
N TYR A 123 -0.42 -9.99 -21.84
CA TYR A 123 -0.68 -8.61 -22.27
C TYR A 123 -2.11 -8.21 -21.94
N ARG A 124 -2.29 -7.07 -21.26
CA ARG A 124 -3.57 -6.56 -20.78
C ARG A 124 -3.90 -5.23 -21.44
N SER A 125 -5.08 -5.16 -22.04
CA SER A 125 -5.61 -3.92 -22.58
C SER A 125 -6.11 -3.00 -21.45
N PRO A 126 -6.29 -1.70 -21.74
CA PRO A 126 -7.17 -0.83 -20.95
C PRO A 126 -8.58 -1.40 -20.84
N LEU A 127 -9.38 -0.85 -19.92
CA LEU A 127 -10.78 -1.23 -19.78
C LEU A 127 -11.58 -0.78 -21.01
N CYS A 128 -12.54 -1.62 -21.38
CA CYS A 128 -13.59 -1.26 -22.32
C CYS A 128 -14.94 -1.80 -21.81
N PRO A 129 -16.04 -1.08 -22.08
CA PRO A 129 -17.40 -1.58 -21.86
C PRO A 129 -17.60 -3.00 -22.38
N THR A 130 -18.08 -3.90 -21.53
CA THR A 130 -18.21 -5.34 -21.86
C THR A 130 -19.07 -5.56 -23.10
N ARG A 131 -20.09 -4.72 -23.32
CA ARG A 131 -20.98 -4.78 -24.49
C ARG A 131 -20.29 -4.49 -25.82
N LEU A 132 -19.19 -3.75 -25.80
CA LEU A 132 -18.39 -3.39 -26.99
C LEU A 132 -17.27 -4.41 -27.23
N LEU A 133 -17.02 -5.31 -26.27
CA LEU A 133 -15.97 -6.31 -26.34
C LEU A 133 -16.51 -7.62 -26.92
N ASP A 134 -16.85 -7.59 -28.20
CA ASP A 134 -17.16 -8.79 -28.97
C ASP A 134 -15.89 -9.62 -29.17
N MET A 135 -15.97 -10.90 -28.82
CA MET A 135 -14.86 -11.85 -28.82
C MET A 135 -14.65 -12.51 -30.18
N THR A 136 -15.30 -12.04 -31.23
CA THR A 136 -15.03 -12.48 -32.59
C THR A 136 -13.60 -12.10 -33.01
N VAL A 137 -12.67 -13.05 -32.88
CA VAL A 137 -11.24 -12.86 -33.17
C VAL A 137 -10.94 -13.12 -34.64
N THR A 138 -10.32 -12.15 -35.30
CA THR A 138 -9.71 -12.31 -36.63
C THR A 138 -8.21 -12.12 -36.52
N GLU A 139 -7.43 -13.14 -36.87
CA GLU A 139 -5.98 -13.06 -36.85
C GLU A 139 -5.43 -12.69 -38.24
N THR A 140 -4.45 -11.80 -38.24
CA THR A 140 -3.63 -11.46 -39.41
C THR A 140 -2.16 -11.60 -39.04
N VAL A 141 -1.28 -11.62 -40.05
CA VAL A 141 0.17 -11.79 -39.86
C VAL A 141 0.76 -10.78 -38.86
N GLU A 142 0.21 -9.58 -38.76
CA GLU A 142 0.76 -8.50 -37.93
C GLU A 142 -0.01 -8.25 -36.62
N ARG A 143 -1.29 -8.65 -36.56
CA ARG A 143 -2.19 -8.27 -35.48
C ARG A 143 -3.35 -9.24 -35.28
N VAL A 144 -3.80 -9.33 -34.04
CA VAL A 144 -5.05 -9.97 -33.63
C VAL A 144 -6.12 -8.88 -33.55
N VAL A 145 -7.19 -9.00 -34.34
CA VAL A 145 -8.22 -7.97 -34.50
C VAL A 145 -9.52 -8.45 -33.88
N LEU A 146 -10.08 -7.62 -33.01
CA LEU A 146 -11.44 -7.68 -32.52
C LEU A 146 -12.18 -6.42 -33.01
N PRO A 147 -13.52 -6.38 -33.05
CA PRO A 147 -14.27 -5.28 -33.66
C PRO A 147 -13.92 -3.87 -33.14
N HIS A 148 -13.65 -3.73 -31.84
CA HIS A 148 -13.32 -2.45 -31.21
C HIS A 148 -11.90 -2.35 -30.67
N VAL A 149 -11.12 -3.45 -30.70
CA VAL A 149 -9.76 -3.49 -30.15
C VAL A 149 -8.86 -4.31 -31.07
N SER A 150 -7.64 -3.85 -31.31
CA SER A 150 -6.64 -4.60 -32.08
C SER A 150 -5.34 -4.71 -31.29
N PHE A 151 -4.75 -5.89 -31.28
CA PHE A 151 -3.46 -6.17 -30.65
C PHE A 151 -2.39 -6.38 -31.72
N TYR A 152 -1.34 -5.57 -31.71
CA TYR A 152 -0.23 -5.68 -32.67
C TYR A 152 0.85 -6.62 -32.12
N ILE A 153 1.12 -7.71 -32.83
CA ILE A 153 1.97 -8.80 -32.34
C ILE A 153 3.44 -8.36 -32.26
N LYS A 154 3.96 -7.70 -33.30
CA LYS A 154 5.38 -7.29 -33.35
C LYS A 154 5.72 -6.23 -32.30
N GLY A 155 4.79 -5.30 -32.06
CA GLY A 155 5.00 -4.19 -31.12
C GLY A 155 4.41 -4.41 -29.73
N LYS A 156 3.68 -5.50 -29.53
CA LYS A 156 3.00 -5.88 -28.27
C LYS A 156 2.23 -4.71 -27.64
N TYR A 157 1.40 -4.04 -28.44
CA TYR A 157 0.60 -2.88 -28.03
C TYR A 157 -0.85 -3.01 -28.50
N PHE A 158 -1.77 -2.37 -27.78
CA PHE A 158 -3.19 -2.33 -28.14
C PHE A 158 -3.56 -1.05 -28.87
N VAL A 159 -4.53 -1.15 -29.76
CA VAL A 159 -5.23 -0.03 -30.37
C VAL A 159 -6.70 -0.18 -30.10
N LEU A 160 -7.28 0.75 -29.34
CA LEU A 160 -8.68 0.74 -28.96
C LEU A 160 -9.44 1.77 -29.79
N ASN A 161 -10.68 1.47 -30.15
CA ASN A 161 -11.57 2.48 -30.70
C ASN A 161 -11.94 3.51 -29.61
N ALA A 162 -12.14 4.77 -29.97
CA ALA A 162 -12.56 5.82 -29.04
C ALA A 162 -13.86 5.45 -28.29
N SER A 163 -14.75 4.66 -28.90
CA SER A 163 -15.97 4.16 -28.25
C SER A 163 -15.71 3.26 -27.04
N CYS A 164 -14.56 2.59 -27.01
CA CYS A 164 -14.14 1.74 -25.89
C CYS A 164 -13.42 2.54 -24.79
N TRP A 165 -12.96 3.76 -25.09
CA TRP A 165 -12.11 4.53 -24.18
C TRP A 165 -12.96 5.33 -23.19
N GLU A 166 -12.78 5.05 -21.91
CA GLU A 166 -13.32 5.83 -20.81
C GLU A 166 -12.16 6.31 -19.94
N ASP A 167 -12.08 7.61 -19.67
CA ASP A 167 -10.96 8.17 -18.90
C ASP A 167 -11.05 7.74 -17.42
N SER A 168 -10.17 6.84 -17.03
CA SER A 168 -10.15 6.24 -15.70
C SER A 168 -8.74 5.83 -15.30
N TRP A 169 -8.35 6.12 -14.07
CA TRP A 169 -7.08 5.68 -13.49
C TRP A 169 -6.92 4.15 -13.49
N LEU A 170 -8.04 3.41 -13.53
CA LEU A 170 -8.04 1.95 -13.62
C LEU A 170 -7.45 1.45 -14.94
N ASN A 171 -7.48 2.26 -16.02
CA ASN A 171 -6.87 1.89 -17.28
C ASN A 171 -5.36 1.74 -17.16
N ASP A 172 -4.70 2.70 -16.52
CA ASP A 172 -3.25 2.66 -16.29
C ASP A 172 -2.87 1.57 -15.30
N PHE A 173 -3.76 1.26 -14.36
CA PHE A 173 -3.53 0.21 -13.37
C PHE A 173 -3.68 -1.20 -13.96
N ILE A 174 -4.71 -1.43 -14.78
CA ILE A 174 -5.03 -2.76 -15.33
C ILE A 174 -4.21 -3.05 -16.59
N SER A 175 -3.99 -2.03 -17.43
CA SER A 175 -3.18 -2.19 -18.63
C SER A 175 -1.70 -2.24 -18.28
N ASN A 176 -1.02 -3.30 -18.71
CA ASN A 176 0.43 -3.43 -18.59
C ASN A 176 1.16 -3.22 -19.92
N THR A 177 0.46 -2.66 -20.92
CA THR A 177 0.99 -2.49 -22.27
C THR A 177 0.75 -1.09 -22.79
N VAL A 178 1.60 -0.68 -23.72
CA VAL A 178 1.38 0.55 -24.47
C VAL A 178 0.06 0.41 -25.22
N HIS A 179 -0.75 1.45 -25.18
CA HIS A 179 -2.02 1.50 -25.90
C HIS A 179 -2.15 2.80 -26.69
N LYS A 180 -2.92 2.75 -27.76
CA LYS A 180 -3.25 3.91 -28.59
C LYS A 180 -4.76 3.97 -28.80
N ILE A 181 -5.30 5.17 -28.81
CA ILE A 181 -6.72 5.39 -29.08
C ILE A 181 -6.86 5.73 -30.56
N LYS A 182 -7.63 4.92 -31.28
CA LYS A 182 -8.02 5.17 -32.67
C LYS A 182 -9.23 6.09 -32.64
N VAL A 183 -8.99 7.35 -32.97
CA VAL A 183 -10.05 8.34 -33.17
C VAL A 183 -10.83 7.96 -34.44
N PRO A 184 -12.18 7.92 -34.42
CA PRO A 184 -12.96 7.69 -35.62
C PRO A 184 -12.63 8.76 -36.67
N VAL A 185 -12.47 8.32 -37.92
CA VAL A 185 -12.23 9.19 -39.08
C VAL A 185 -13.53 9.95 -39.34
N GLY A 186 -13.73 11.06 -38.63
CA GLY A 186 -14.96 11.84 -38.64
C GLY A 186 -14.99 12.95 -37.57
N GLU A 187 -14.24 12.79 -36.48
CA GLU A 187 -14.06 13.83 -35.46
C GLU A 187 -12.64 14.39 -35.50
N ARG A 188 -12.34 15.14 -36.57
CA ARG A 188 -11.36 16.22 -36.47
C ARG A 188 -12.13 17.53 -36.38
N TYR A 189 -11.86 18.28 -35.31
CA TYR A 189 -12.29 19.66 -35.03
C TYR A 189 -13.76 19.86 -34.64
N LYS A 190 -13.97 20.08 -33.34
CA LYS A 190 -14.60 21.32 -32.87
C LYS A 190 -13.78 21.90 -31.75
#